data_AF-A0A1V6RFL6-F1
#
_entry.id   AF-A0A1V6RFL6-F1
#
_cell.length_a   1.000
_cell.length_b   1.000
_cell.length_c   1.000
_cell.angle_alpha   90.00
_cell.angle_beta   90.00
_cell.angle_gamma   90.00
#
_symmetry.space_group_name_H-M   'P 1'
#
loop_
_entity.id
_entity.type
_entity.pdbx_description
1 polymer ?
#
loop_
_entity_poly.entity_id
_entity_poly.type
_entity_poly.pdbx_seq_one_letter_code
_entity_poly.pdbx_strand_id
1 'polypeptide(L)'
;MALKSPKSGSSTDWDYLADECVERLNKIPSADDGADKRPFKKDLYGLLRDHAEEDPKLNELWTEINTIPQWVDWDQIQRGQDVFFRYGVPILNVLGFESLLGGMGAMRVVETLSRTGSFGAKVVRRRLLETLQHVLQVSNSAEGMKPGGDGHISCVRVRLLHSSVRKRILSLVDQSPEYYEINKYGTPVNDLDCIGTINTFCTSVIWLGLPRQGIYLSQQETEDYIALWRLVAYYMGTPTDPLENTAKARAIMESLLVSEIRPTETGKILVKNIIIGLENTAPAFASKEFMEAMSRLLNGDQLADELEIPRSNLYYRVLIWGYCFWVMAVSYFVPKIYFLDRIMISLRRKRFYKLILDDKMGLGEESRFEFKYVPSLTRTTHLGKRGSTKFERLGIESLAHLGLLAAFTAVATLSMGFVFAVRIVPSQIFMVRL
;
A
#
# COMPACT_ATOMS: atom_id res chain seq x y z
N MET A 1 -20.88 20.88 18.61
CA MET A 1 -20.13 20.32 17.47
C MET A 1 -18.79 21.05 17.43
N ALA A 2 -17.76 20.48 18.06
CA ALA A 2 -16.43 21.11 18.09
C ALA A 2 -15.73 20.81 16.76
N LEU A 3 -15.64 21.82 15.89
CA LEU A 3 -14.79 21.76 14.72
C LEU A 3 -13.34 21.66 15.21
N LYS A 4 -12.65 20.59 14.82
CA LYS A 4 -11.24 20.32 15.12
C LYS A 4 -10.39 21.52 14.70
N SER A 5 -9.49 21.98 15.57
CA SER A 5 -8.41 22.88 15.16
C SER A 5 -7.55 22.17 14.11
N PRO A 6 -7.20 22.82 12.99
CA PRO A 6 -6.41 22.19 11.95
C PRO A 6 -5.06 21.71 12.53
N LYS A 7 -4.77 20.42 12.39
CA LYS A 7 -3.46 19.85 12.75
C LYS A 7 -2.43 20.39 11.77
N SER A 8 -1.26 20.84 12.25
CA SER A 8 -0.30 21.57 11.42
C SER A 8 0.46 20.70 10.40
N GLY A 9 0.27 19.37 10.43
CA GLY A 9 0.88 18.43 9.48
C GLY A 9 2.40 18.40 9.53
N SER A 10 3.00 18.79 10.66
CA SER A 10 4.44 18.92 10.83
C SER A 10 5.12 17.60 11.24
N SER A 11 6.45 17.53 11.10
CA SER A 11 7.27 16.41 11.61
C SER A 11 7.35 16.34 13.14
N THR A 12 6.88 17.40 13.82
CA THR A 12 6.86 17.54 15.28
C THR A 12 5.49 17.33 15.90
N ASP A 13 4.43 17.22 15.08
CA ASP A 13 3.09 16.88 15.55
C ASP A 13 2.82 15.39 15.34
N TRP A 14 2.07 14.79 16.26
CA TRP A 14 1.62 13.40 16.14
C TRP A 14 0.31 13.17 16.89
N ASP A 15 -0.14 11.93 16.93
CA ASP A 15 -1.39 11.53 17.56
C ASP A 15 -1.28 11.42 19.09
N TYR A 16 -1.30 12.57 19.78
CA TYR A 16 -1.26 12.65 21.25
C TYR A 16 -2.43 11.91 21.91
N LEU A 17 -3.63 11.98 21.31
CA LEU A 17 -4.82 11.32 21.84
C LEU A 17 -4.63 9.81 21.87
N ALA A 18 -4.19 9.20 20.76
CA ALA A 18 -3.90 7.77 20.74
C ALA A 18 -2.76 7.39 21.71
N ASP A 19 -1.71 8.22 21.81
CA ASP A 19 -0.60 7.98 22.75
C ASP A 19 -1.02 7.96 24.21
N GLU A 20 -1.90 8.87 24.60
CA GLU A 20 -2.49 8.94 25.94
C GLU A 20 -3.44 7.76 26.22
N CYS A 21 -4.23 7.35 25.22
CA CYS A 21 -5.12 6.20 25.35
C CYS A 21 -4.32 4.90 25.47
N VAL A 22 -3.28 4.69 24.65
CA VAL A 22 -2.44 3.48 24.71
C VAL A 22 -1.76 3.33 26.07
N GLU A 23 -1.35 4.41 26.74
CA GLU A 23 -0.83 4.32 28.12
C GLU A 23 -1.87 3.80 29.11
N ARG A 24 -3.09 4.30 29.01
CA ARG A 24 -4.20 3.90 29.88
C ARG A 24 -4.59 2.45 29.62
N LEU A 25 -4.77 2.08 28.36
CA LEU A 25 -5.11 0.71 27.94
C LEU A 25 -4.06 -0.31 28.40
N ASN A 26 -2.77 0.03 28.34
CA ASN A 26 -1.72 -0.87 28.80
C ASN A 26 -1.74 -1.14 30.32
N LYS A 27 -2.31 -0.22 31.12
CA LYS A 27 -2.49 -0.37 32.57
C LYS A 27 -3.70 -1.25 32.93
N ILE A 28 -4.64 -1.46 32.00
CA ILE A 28 -5.82 -2.31 32.23
C ILE A 28 -5.37 -3.78 32.21
N PRO A 29 -5.73 -4.57 33.25
CA PRO A 29 -5.48 -6.02 33.24
C PRO A 29 -6.20 -6.70 32.07
N SER A 30 -5.52 -7.60 31.36
CA SER A 30 -6.08 -8.41 30.27
C SER A 30 -5.85 -9.90 30.53
N ALA A 31 -6.70 -10.76 29.96
CA ALA A 31 -6.50 -12.21 29.96
C ALA A 31 -5.15 -12.61 29.32
N ASP A 32 -4.61 -11.79 28.42
CA ASP A 32 -3.32 -11.97 27.77
C ASP A 32 -2.11 -11.64 28.66
N ASP A 33 -2.33 -11.10 29.88
CA ASP A 33 -1.25 -10.79 30.83
C ASP A 33 -0.66 -12.05 31.49
N GLY A 34 -1.26 -13.23 31.26
CA GLY A 34 -0.80 -14.53 31.74
C GLY A 34 0.04 -15.33 30.72
N ALA A 35 1.08 -16.02 31.22
CA ALA A 35 2.05 -16.92 30.55
C ALA A 35 3.21 -16.28 29.76
N ASP A 36 3.08 -15.06 29.22
CA ASP A 36 4.16 -14.40 28.48
C ASP A 36 4.05 -12.87 28.69
N LYS A 37 4.87 -12.31 29.59
CA LYS A 37 4.81 -10.91 30.10
C LYS A 37 5.14 -9.82 29.06
N ARG A 38 4.78 -10.02 27.79
CA ARG A 38 5.05 -9.06 26.71
C ARG A 38 3.85 -8.10 26.62
N PRO A 39 4.00 -6.80 26.96
CA PRO A 39 2.90 -5.83 26.97
C PRO A 39 2.28 -5.53 25.59
N PHE A 40 2.70 -6.23 24.55
CA PHE A 40 2.46 -5.93 23.14
C PHE A 40 1.56 -6.96 22.42
N LYS A 41 0.96 -7.88 23.19
CA LYS A 41 -0.03 -8.87 22.73
C LYS A 41 -1.49 -8.49 23.03
N LYS A 42 -1.73 -7.46 23.83
CA LYS A 42 -3.08 -7.05 24.24
C LYS A 42 -3.92 -6.64 23.03
N ASP A 43 -5.19 -7.06 22.99
CA ASP A 43 -6.18 -6.53 22.05
C ASP A 43 -6.59 -5.11 22.48
N LEU A 44 -5.75 -4.12 22.13
CA LEU A 44 -5.96 -2.72 22.51
C LEU A 44 -7.29 -2.15 21.98
N TYR A 45 -7.78 -2.64 20.83
CA TYR A 45 -9.10 -2.24 20.32
C TYR A 45 -10.22 -2.81 21.19
N GLY A 46 -10.14 -4.10 21.56
CA GLY A 46 -11.10 -4.72 22.47
C GLY A 46 -11.16 -3.98 23.81
N LEU A 47 -10.00 -3.69 24.40
CA LEU A 47 -9.91 -2.91 25.64
C LEU A 47 -10.48 -1.49 25.49
N LEU A 48 -10.19 -0.82 24.36
CA LEU A 48 -10.75 0.51 24.10
C LEU A 48 -12.28 0.46 24.01
N ARG A 49 -12.85 -0.51 23.29
CA ARG A 49 -14.29 -0.71 23.17
C ARG A 49 -14.94 -0.95 24.54
N ASP A 50 -14.33 -1.82 25.35
CA ASP A 50 -14.94 -2.30 26.58
C ASP A 50 -14.81 -1.28 27.73
N HIS A 51 -13.77 -0.43 27.72
CA HIS A 51 -13.47 0.53 28.78
C HIS A 51 -13.60 2.01 28.35
N ALA A 52 -14.13 2.30 27.15
CA ALA A 52 -14.27 3.67 26.65
C ALA A 52 -15.02 4.58 27.63
N GLU A 53 -16.14 4.11 28.19
CA GLU A 53 -17.01 4.90 29.08
C GLU A 53 -16.40 5.11 30.49
N GLU A 54 -15.37 4.34 30.85
CA GLU A 54 -14.76 4.35 32.18
C GLU A 54 -13.68 5.43 32.34
N ASP A 55 -13.07 5.90 31.25
CA ASP A 55 -12.03 6.93 31.25
C ASP A 55 -12.34 8.03 30.22
N PRO A 56 -12.38 9.32 30.62
CA PRO A 56 -12.74 10.42 29.71
C PRO A 56 -11.88 10.52 28.44
N LYS A 57 -10.59 10.14 28.51
CA LYS A 57 -9.68 10.17 27.37
C LYS A 57 -9.91 8.98 26.44
N LEU A 58 -10.21 7.80 26.99
CA LEU A 58 -10.65 6.65 26.18
C LEU A 58 -11.98 6.96 25.48
N ASN A 59 -12.93 7.59 26.17
CA ASN A 59 -14.19 8.03 25.58
C ASN A 59 -13.99 9.06 24.47
N GLU A 60 -13.05 9.99 24.63
CA GLU A 60 -12.71 10.97 23.60
C GLU A 60 -12.23 10.29 22.31
N LEU A 61 -11.28 9.35 22.41
CA LEU A 61 -10.82 8.57 21.25
C LEU A 61 -11.95 7.72 20.67
N TRP A 62 -12.72 7.04 21.51
CA TRP A 62 -13.85 6.20 21.10
C TRP A 62 -14.91 7.01 20.34
N THR A 63 -15.21 8.21 20.83
CA THR A 63 -16.13 9.14 20.17
C THR A 63 -15.55 9.61 18.84
N GLU A 64 -14.27 9.98 18.78
CA GLU A 64 -13.61 10.42 17.54
C GLU A 64 -13.68 9.33 16.46
N ILE A 65 -13.28 8.09 16.78
CA ILE A 65 -13.25 7.02 15.77
C ILE A 65 -14.63 6.56 15.31
N ASN A 66 -15.67 6.71 16.14
CA ASN A 66 -17.04 6.30 15.78
C ASN A 66 -17.88 7.46 15.20
N THR A 67 -17.34 8.68 15.16
CA THR A 67 -18.00 9.82 14.52
C THR A 67 -17.77 9.78 13.02
N ILE A 68 -18.85 9.85 12.23
CA ILE A 68 -18.76 9.92 10.77
C ILE A 68 -18.59 11.40 10.37
N PRO A 69 -17.51 11.78 9.67
CA PRO A 69 -17.34 13.15 9.19
C PRO A 69 -18.43 13.55 8.19
N GLN A 70 -18.84 14.83 8.21
CA GLN A 70 -19.91 15.35 7.35
C GLN A 70 -19.62 15.22 5.85
N TRP A 71 -18.35 15.20 5.45
CA TRP A 71 -17.94 15.07 4.05
C TRP A 71 -17.97 13.62 3.53
N VAL A 72 -18.32 12.63 4.35
CA VAL A 72 -18.41 11.22 3.93
C VAL A 72 -19.71 10.97 3.17
N ASP A 73 -19.57 10.60 1.90
CA ASP A 73 -20.63 10.04 1.07
C ASP A 73 -20.37 8.53 0.87
N TRP A 74 -21.24 7.67 1.39
CA TRP A 74 -21.06 6.22 1.32
C TRP A 74 -21.11 5.66 -0.10
N ASP A 75 -21.86 6.28 -1.01
CA ASP A 75 -21.85 5.89 -2.42
C ASP A 75 -20.52 6.26 -3.06
N GLN A 76 -19.93 7.41 -2.68
CA GLN A 76 -18.59 7.80 -3.10
C GLN A 76 -17.53 6.82 -2.60
N ILE A 77 -17.58 6.44 -1.31
CA ILE A 77 -16.68 5.45 -0.73
C ILE A 77 -16.80 4.11 -1.48
N GLN A 78 -18.01 3.64 -1.77
CA GLN A 78 -18.22 2.39 -2.51
C GLN A 78 -17.65 2.45 -3.93
N ARG A 79 -17.76 3.59 -4.63
CA ARG A 79 -17.13 3.76 -5.94
C ARG A 79 -15.60 3.80 -5.85
N GLY A 80 -15.04 4.44 -4.82
CA GLY A 80 -13.60 4.43 -4.55
C GLY A 80 -13.07 3.03 -4.28
N GLN A 81 -13.85 2.21 -3.57
CA GLN A 81 -13.55 0.79 -3.37
C GLN A 81 -13.61 -0.02 -4.67
N ASP A 82 -14.56 0.29 -5.56
CA ASP A 82 -14.65 -0.35 -6.87
C ASP A 82 -13.43 -0.03 -7.75
N VAL A 83 -12.83 1.17 -7.64
CA VAL A 83 -11.56 1.51 -8.32
C VAL A 83 -10.47 0.51 -7.94
N PHE A 84 -10.28 0.20 -6.66
CA PHE A 84 -9.27 -0.77 -6.21
C PHE A 84 -9.43 -2.13 -6.92
N PHE A 85 -10.64 -2.67 -6.98
CA PHE A 85 -10.89 -3.98 -7.58
C PHE A 85 -10.97 -3.95 -9.11
N ARG A 86 -11.37 -2.83 -9.72
CA ARG A 86 -11.37 -2.61 -11.17
C ARG A 86 -9.97 -2.66 -11.74
N TYR A 87 -9.00 -2.05 -11.05
CA TYR A 87 -7.61 -2.09 -11.49
C TYR A 87 -6.80 -3.21 -10.83
N GLY A 88 -7.20 -3.75 -9.67
CA GLY A 88 -6.70 -5.00 -9.11
C GLY A 88 -5.17 -5.16 -9.12
N VAL A 89 -4.67 -6.05 -9.97
CA VAL A 89 -3.23 -6.38 -10.07
C VAL A 89 -2.36 -5.15 -10.35
N PRO A 90 -2.69 -4.26 -11.32
CA PRO A 90 -2.06 -2.95 -11.45
C PRO A 90 -1.86 -2.18 -10.15
N ILE A 91 -2.89 -2.00 -9.33
CA ILE A 91 -2.78 -1.29 -8.05
C ILE A 91 -1.90 -2.08 -7.09
N LEU A 92 -2.06 -3.41 -6.99
CA LEU A 92 -1.19 -4.23 -6.15
C LEU A 92 0.29 -4.14 -6.54
N ASN A 93 0.59 -4.00 -7.83
CA ASN A 93 1.95 -3.77 -8.31
C ASN A 93 2.46 -2.37 -7.94
N VAL A 94 1.61 -1.35 -8.02
CA VAL A 94 1.98 -0.03 -7.48
C VAL A 94 2.32 -0.15 -6.00
N LEU A 95 1.41 -0.70 -5.19
CA LEU A 95 1.61 -0.83 -3.76
C LEU A 95 2.88 -1.64 -3.40
N GLY A 96 3.15 -2.71 -4.14
CA GLY A 96 4.32 -3.58 -3.89
C GLY A 96 5.66 -3.04 -4.38
N PHE A 97 5.69 -2.29 -5.49
CA PHE A 97 6.93 -1.90 -6.15
C PHE A 97 7.18 -0.39 -6.16
N GLU A 98 6.17 0.44 -6.39
CA GLU A 98 6.28 1.90 -6.28
C GLU A 98 6.23 2.31 -4.81
N SER A 99 5.12 2.01 -4.15
CA SER A 99 4.82 2.54 -2.82
C SER A 99 5.72 1.92 -1.76
N LEU A 100 5.90 0.59 -1.80
CA LEU A 100 6.73 -0.12 -0.83
C LEU A 100 8.23 0.00 -1.14
N LEU A 101 8.71 -0.49 -2.29
CA LEU A 101 10.14 -0.49 -2.59
C LEU A 101 10.67 0.93 -2.86
N GLY A 102 9.93 1.75 -3.61
CA GLY A 102 10.26 3.17 -3.79
C GLY A 102 10.15 3.97 -2.50
N GLY A 103 9.16 3.65 -1.66
CA GLY A 103 9.00 4.24 -0.33
C GLY A 103 10.17 3.98 0.62
N MET A 104 11.03 2.98 0.35
CA MET A 104 12.29 2.82 1.07
C MET A 104 13.33 3.92 0.76
N GLY A 105 13.01 4.85 -0.14
CA GLY A 105 13.72 6.12 -0.31
C GLY A 105 13.34 7.19 0.70
N ALA A 106 12.22 7.05 1.42
CA ALA A 106 11.77 8.04 2.41
C ALA A 106 12.55 7.89 3.73
N MET A 107 13.56 8.75 3.95
CA MET A 107 14.56 8.56 5.00
C MET A 107 13.96 8.40 6.41
N ARG A 108 12.88 9.11 6.73
CA ARG A 108 12.29 9.17 8.08
C ARG A 108 11.47 7.91 8.40
N VAL A 109 10.65 7.49 7.44
CA VAL A 109 9.83 6.28 7.55
C VAL A 109 10.72 5.04 7.66
N VAL A 110 11.73 4.94 6.80
CA VAL A 110 12.70 3.82 6.77
C VAL A 110 13.37 3.61 8.13
N GLU A 111 13.74 4.70 8.79
CA GLU A 111 14.37 4.66 10.10
C GLU A 111 13.41 4.13 11.17
N THR A 112 12.16 4.57 11.20
CA THR A 112 11.16 3.97 12.09
C THR A 112 10.96 2.48 11.80
N LEU A 113 10.84 2.09 10.52
CA LEU A 113 10.63 0.70 10.11
C LEU A 113 11.79 -0.21 10.52
N SER A 114 13.04 0.24 10.34
CA SER A 114 14.23 -0.58 10.58
C SER A 114 14.34 -1.04 12.04
N ARG A 115 13.87 -0.21 12.98
CA ARG A 115 13.86 -0.45 14.43
C ARG A 115 12.80 -1.44 14.90
N THR A 116 11.77 -1.68 14.10
CA THR A 116 10.78 -2.72 14.41
C THR A 116 11.38 -4.11 14.24
N GLY A 117 12.28 -4.31 13.26
CA GLY A 117 12.77 -5.63 12.86
C GLY A 117 11.81 -6.42 11.96
N SER A 118 10.64 -5.86 11.62
CA SER A 118 9.61 -6.52 10.81
C SER A 118 9.96 -6.61 9.31
N PHE A 119 11.04 -5.94 8.88
CA PHE A 119 11.54 -5.95 7.50
C PHE A 119 12.78 -6.83 7.31
N GLY A 120 13.03 -7.78 8.22
CA GLY A 120 14.00 -8.83 7.98
C GLY A 120 13.53 -9.77 6.86
N ALA A 121 14.45 -10.23 6.00
CA ALA A 121 14.11 -11.04 4.82
C ALA A 121 13.26 -12.30 5.13
N LYS A 122 13.39 -12.90 6.33
CA LYS A 122 12.61 -14.07 6.75
C LYS A 122 11.17 -13.76 7.19
N VAL A 123 10.88 -12.51 7.53
CA VAL A 123 9.63 -12.10 8.19
C VAL A 123 8.84 -11.07 7.39
N VAL A 124 9.49 -10.37 6.47
CA VAL A 124 8.89 -9.30 5.66
C VAL A 124 7.64 -9.77 4.91
N ARG A 125 7.61 -11.01 4.38
CA ARG A 125 6.42 -11.54 3.71
C ARG A 125 5.17 -11.48 4.59
N ARG A 126 5.26 -11.91 5.85
CA ARG A 126 4.11 -11.87 6.78
C ARG A 126 3.66 -10.43 7.02
N ARG A 127 4.61 -9.53 7.28
CA ARG A 127 4.33 -8.10 7.50
C ARG A 127 3.58 -7.48 6.32
N LEU A 128 3.98 -7.83 5.09
CA LEU A 128 3.32 -7.32 3.87
C LEU A 128 1.94 -7.93 3.64
N LEU A 129 1.74 -9.20 4.01
CA LEU A 129 0.41 -9.81 4.00
C LEU A 129 -0.53 -9.17 5.03
N GLU A 130 -0.03 -8.76 6.19
CA GLU A 130 -0.80 -7.98 7.18
C GLU A 130 -1.21 -6.62 6.58
N THR A 131 -0.29 -5.90 5.92
CA THR A 131 -0.64 -4.66 5.21
C THR A 131 -1.64 -4.91 4.08
N LEU A 132 -1.50 -5.99 3.31
CA LEU A 132 -2.47 -6.35 2.28
C LEU A 132 -3.85 -6.65 2.87
N GLN A 133 -3.93 -7.34 4.01
CA GLN A 133 -5.19 -7.54 4.73
C GLN A 133 -5.85 -6.20 5.08
N HIS A 134 -5.10 -5.24 5.62
CA HIS A 134 -5.61 -3.90 5.91
C HIS A 134 -6.19 -3.22 4.66
N VAL A 135 -5.44 -3.21 3.56
CA VAL A 135 -5.88 -2.64 2.27
C VAL A 135 -7.17 -3.31 1.77
N LEU A 136 -7.26 -4.64 1.88
CA LEU A 136 -8.47 -5.37 1.48
C LEU A 136 -9.66 -5.03 2.37
N GLN A 137 -9.47 -4.96 3.70
CA GLN A 137 -10.48 -4.57 4.69
C GLN A 137 -11.07 -3.19 4.40
N VAL A 138 -10.23 -2.17 4.20
CA VAL A 138 -10.72 -0.83 3.89
C VAL A 138 -11.33 -0.72 2.48
N SER A 139 -10.94 -1.61 1.57
CA SER A 139 -11.46 -1.62 0.20
C SER A 139 -12.74 -2.44 0.01
N ASN A 140 -13.17 -3.23 1.00
CA ASN A 140 -14.12 -4.32 0.77
C ASN A 140 -15.59 -3.93 0.62
N SER A 141 -16.08 -3.00 1.41
CA SER A 141 -17.47 -2.54 1.34
C SER A 141 -17.65 -1.26 2.12
N ALA A 142 -18.68 -0.48 1.76
CA ALA A 142 -19.05 0.70 2.53
C ALA A 142 -19.41 0.33 3.99
N GLU A 143 -20.12 -0.79 4.20
CA GLU A 143 -20.43 -1.30 5.55
C GLU A 143 -19.18 -1.62 6.37
N GLY A 144 -18.14 -2.16 5.73
CA GLY A 144 -16.85 -2.41 6.37
C GLY A 144 -16.16 -1.14 6.88
N MET A 145 -16.46 0.02 6.29
CA MET A 145 -15.92 1.32 6.68
C MET A 145 -16.81 2.11 7.64
N LYS A 146 -18.02 1.62 7.95
CA LYS A 146 -18.86 2.20 8.99
C LYS A 146 -18.33 1.80 10.38
N PRO A 147 -18.64 2.57 11.44
CA PRO A 147 -18.29 2.21 12.81
C PRO A 147 -18.61 0.74 13.15
N GLY A 148 -17.59 -0.01 13.58
CA GLY A 148 -17.69 -1.44 13.90
C GLY A 148 -17.51 -2.41 12.71
N GLY A 149 -17.36 -1.89 11.48
CA GLY A 149 -17.01 -2.67 10.30
C GLY A 149 -15.55 -3.15 10.31
N ASP A 150 -15.22 -4.16 9.50
CA ASP A 150 -13.88 -4.77 9.46
C ASP A 150 -12.78 -3.77 9.03
N GLY A 151 -13.03 -2.96 8.00
CA GLY A 151 -12.17 -1.87 7.56
C GLY A 151 -11.97 -0.78 8.63
N HIS A 152 -13.06 -0.35 9.27
CA HIS A 152 -13.04 0.61 10.38
C HIS A 152 -12.19 0.11 11.56
N ILE A 153 -12.47 -1.10 12.05
CA ILE A 153 -11.72 -1.73 13.15
C ILE A 153 -10.26 -1.90 12.76
N SER A 154 -9.98 -2.28 11.51
CA SER A 154 -8.62 -2.41 10.98
C SER A 154 -7.86 -1.08 11.06
N CYS A 155 -8.44 0.05 10.63
CA CYS A 155 -7.85 1.37 10.77
C CYS A 155 -7.53 1.72 12.23
N VAL A 156 -8.47 1.47 13.15
CA VAL A 156 -8.29 1.79 14.58
C VAL A 156 -7.18 0.93 15.19
N ARG A 157 -7.10 -0.36 14.86
CA ARG A 157 -6.02 -1.25 15.30
C ARG A 157 -4.66 -0.76 14.82
N VAL A 158 -4.55 -0.34 13.56
CA VAL A 158 -3.30 0.23 13.02
C VAL A 158 -2.95 1.55 13.72
N ARG A 159 -3.92 2.41 14.02
CA ARG A 159 -3.72 3.66 14.80
C ARG A 159 -3.12 3.39 16.17
N LEU A 160 -3.68 2.43 16.91
CA LEU A 160 -3.20 2.01 18.23
C LEU A 160 -1.83 1.32 18.15
N LEU A 161 -1.57 0.54 17.10
CA LEU A 161 -0.25 -0.04 16.83
C LEU A 161 0.80 1.05 16.58
N HIS A 162 0.48 2.05 15.75
CA HIS A 162 1.36 3.18 15.44
C HIS A 162 1.76 3.95 16.70
N SER A 163 0.79 4.22 17.57
CA SER A 163 1.05 4.79 18.89
C SER A 163 1.95 3.90 19.75
N SER A 164 1.66 2.61 19.84
CA SER A 164 2.48 1.65 20.60
C SER A 164 3.94 1.60 20.10
N VAL A 165 4.14 1.63 18.79
CA VAL A 165 5.47 1.69 18.16
C VAL A 165 6.19 2.99 18.52
N ARG A 166 5.53 4.14 18.34
CA ARG A 166 6.09 5.47 18.63
C ARG A 166 6.56 5.56 20.07
N LYS A 167 5.68 5.25 21.01
CA LYS A 167 5.99 5.28 22.44
C LYS A 167 7.13 4.35 22.81
N ARG A 168 7.17 3.16 22.22
CA ARG A 168 8.26 2.21 22.46
C ARG A 168 9.60 2.73 21.96
N ILE A 169 9.65 3.34 20.78
CA ILE A 169 10.89 3.93 20.27
C ILE A 169 11.33 5.10 21.16
N LEU A 170 10.42 6.01 21.52
CA LEU A 170 10.73 7.13 22.41
C LEU A 170 11.25 6.66 23.78
N SER A 171 10.64 5.63 24.37
CA SER A 171 11.13 5.08 25.64
C SER A 171 12.55 4.48 25.54
N LEU A 172 12.98 4.07 24.34
CA LEU A 172 14.34 3.56 24.10
C LEU A 172 15.32 4.72 23.89
N VAL A 173 14.87 5.82 23.28
CA VAL A 173 15.66 7.06 23.18
C VAL A 173 15.95 7.63 24.56
N ASP A 174 14.97 7.61 25.48
CA ASP A 174 15.18 8.05 26.86
C ASP A 174 16.27 7.24 27.58
N GLN A 175 16.46 5.98 27.19
CA GLN A 175 17.50 5.09 27.75
C GLN A 175 18.85 5.24 27.02
N SER A 176 18.82 5.55 25.73
CA SER A 176 19.97 5.59 24.81
C SER A 176 19.66 6.60 23.70
N PRO A 177 20.03 7.88 23.87
CA PRO A 177 19.69 8.96 22.94
C PRO A 177 20.18 8.71 21.49
N GLU A 178 21.26 7.94 21.34
CA GLU A 178 21.83 7.53 20.05
C GLU A 178 20.99 6.47 19.30
N TYR A 179 19.98 5.86 19.93
CA TYR A 179 19.13 4.84 19.33
C TYR A 179 18.29 5.37 18.15
N TYR A 180 17.77 6.59 18.26
CA TYR A 180 16.96 7.26 17.24
C TYR A 180 17.22 8.76 17.26
N GLU A 181 17.75 9.32 16.17
CA GLU A 181 18.03 10.75 16.06
C GLU A 181 16.74 11.57 15.78
N ILE A 182 16.00 11.94 16.83
CA ILE A 182 14.72 12.67 16.71
C ILE A 182 14.88 13.98 15.92
N ASN A 183 15.96 14.75 16.16
CA ASN A 183 16.19 16.01 15.46
C ASN A 183 16.35 15.85 13.94
N LYS A 184 16.80 14.68 13.49
CA LYS A 184 17.05 14.38 12.09
C LYS A 184 15.86 13.70 11.43
N TYR A 185 15.19 12.79 12.13
CA TYR A 185 14.12 11.97 11.57
C TYR A 185 12.70 12.39 12.00
N GLY A 186 12.57 13.31 12.95
CA GLY A 186 11.29 13.69 13.58
C GLY A 186 10.80 12.67 14.60
N THR A 187 9.67 12.93 15.24
CA THR A 187 9.07 11.95 16.17
C THR A 187 8.60 10.72 15.38
N PRO A 188 8.90 9.47 15.77
CA PRO A 188 8.46 8.29 15.00
C PRO A 188 6.96 8.29 14.72
N VAL A 189 6.56 8.04 13.47
CA VAL A 189 5.14 7.99 13.08
C VAL A 189 4.42 9.33 13.34
N ASN A 190 5.09 10.45 13.08
CA ASN A 190 4.49 11.79 13.15
C ASN A 190 3.45 12.00 12.03
N ASP A 191 2.71 13.10 12.10
CA ASP A 191 1.65 13.43 11.14
C ASP A 191 2.19 13.51 9.70
N LEU A 192 3.39 14.08 9.48
CA LEU A 192 3.99 14.15 8.13
C LEU A 192 4.32 12.75 7.57
N ASP A 193 4.85 11.83 8.38
CA ASP A 193 5.10 10.44 7.97
C ASP A 193 3.79 9.71 7.65
N CYS A 194 2.74 9.96 8.44
CA CYS A 194 1.40 9.40 8.22
C CYS A 194 0.77 9.94 6.93
N ILE A 195 0.86 11.26 6.67
CA ILE A 195 0.41 11.86 5.41
C ILE A 195 1.18 11.27 4.23
N GLY A 196 2.51 11.15 4.36
CA GLY A 196 3.38 10.52 3.36
C GLY A 196 2.99 9.08 3.08
N THR A 197 2.66 8.31 4.11
CA THR A 197 2.22 6.91 3.96
C THR A 197 0.84 6.84 3.29
N ILE A 198 -0.14 7.63 3.71
CA ILE A 198 -1.47 7.67 3.06
C ILE A 198 -1.32 8.07 1.57
N ASN A 199 -0.43 9.01 1.26
CA ASN A 199 -0.12 9.44 -0.10
C ASN A 199 0.36 8.27 -0.98
N THR A 200 1.22 7.37 -0.45
CA THR A 200 1.69 6.22 -1.25
C THR A 200 0.57 5.22 -1.56
N PHE A 201 -0.45 5.08 -0.71
CA PHE A 201 -1.63 4.24 -1.00
C PHE A 201 -2.68 4.88 -1.92
N CYS A 202 -2.66 6.20 -2.03
CA CYS A 202 -3.69 6.99 -2.68
C CYS A 202 -3.19 7.71 -3.93
N THR A 203 -2.57 8.86 -3.75
CA THR A 203 -2.23 9.84 -4.79
C THR A 203 -1.06 9.37 -5.65
N SER A 204 -0.05 8.71 -5.06
CA SER A 204 1.01 8.04 -5.83
C SER A 204 0.43 6.95 -6.74
N VAL A 205 -0.61 6.24 -6.30
CA VAL A 205 -1.30 5.27 -7.16
C VAL A 205 -1.95 5.94 -8.35
N ILE A 206 -2.67 7.04 -8.11
CA ILE A 206 -3.40 7.78 -9.14
C ILE A 206 -2.46 8.42 -10.17
N TRP A 207 -1.43 9.14 -9.73
CA TRP A 207 -0.66 10.03 -10.61
C TRP A 207 0.76 9.54 -10.94
N LEU A 208 1.26 8.50 -10.28
CA LEU A 208 2.59 7.95 -10.56
C LEU A 208 2.51 6.49 -11.02
N GLY A 209 1.98 5.62 -10.16
CA GLY A 209 2.02 4.17 -10.34
C GLY A 209 1.16 3.65 -11.49
N LEU A 210 -0.11 4.06 -11.58
CA LEU A 210 -0.99 3.65 -12.69
C LEU A 210 -0.55 4.26 -14.03
N PRO A 211 -0.22 5.57 -14.13
CA PRO A 211 0.30 6.16 -15.36
C PRO A 211 1.57 5.50 -15.89
N ARG A 212 2.50 5.08 -15.00
CA ARG A 212 3.71 4.33 -15.39
C ARG A 212 3.42 2.93 -15.93
N GLN A 213 2.21 2.40 -15.72
CA GLN A 213 1.69 1.19 -16.35
C GLN A 213 0.77 1.47 -17.55
N GLY A 214 0.64 2.74 -17.95
CA GLY A 214 -0.22 3.18 -19.06
C GLY A 214 -1.71 3.28 -18.73
N ILE A 215 -2.08 3.30 -17.45
CA ILE A 215 -3.46 3.38 -16.97
C ILE A 215 -3.73 4.78 -16.40
N TYR A 216 -4.79 5.42 -16.88
CA TYR A 216 -5.22 6.74 -16.40
C TYR A 216 -6.65 6.64 -15.89
N LEU A 217 -6.86 7.10 -14.65
CA LEU A 217 -8.18 7.15 -14.04
C LEU A 217 -9.00 8.30 -14.65
N SER A 218 -10.32 8.13 -14.68
CA SER A 218 -11.22 9.26 -14.89
C SER A 218 -11.18 10.23 -13.69
N GLN A 219 -11.71 11.44 -13.90
CA GLN A 219 -11.82 12.43 -12.82
C GLN A 219 -12.67 11.90 -11.65
N GLN A 220 -13.80 11.25 -11.95
CA GLN A 220 -14.68 10.68 -10.93
C GLN A 220 -13.97 9.58 -10.12
N GLU A 221 -13.27 8.66 -10.79
CA GLU A 221 -12.51 7.61 -10.10
C GLU A 221 -11.40 8.19 -9.22
N THR A 222 -10.77 9.28 -9.68
CA THR A 222 -9.74 10.00 -8.91
C THR A 222 -10.34 10.59 -7.63
N GLU A 223 -11.46 11.31 -7.74
CA GLU A 223 -12.16 11.91 -6.59
C GLU A 223 -12.68 10.84 -5.63
N ASP A 224 -13.28 9.77 -6.15
CA ASP A 224 -13.82 8.66 -5.35
C ASP A 224 -12.71 7.90 -4.59
N TYR A 225 -11.57 7.64 -5.24
CA TYR A 225 -10.44 6.97 -4.58
C TYR A 225 -9.78 7.85 -3.51
N ILE A 226 -9.68 9.16 -3.75
CA ILE A 226 -9.20 10.13 -2.74
C ILE A 226 -10.15 10.16 -1.54
N ALA A 227 -11.47 10.16 -1.75
CA ALA A 227 -12.46 10.15 -0.67
C ALA A 227 -12.32 8.91 0.23
N LEU A 228 -12.10 7.72 -0.36
CA LEU A 228 -11.82 6.49 0.38
C LEU A 228 -10.58 6.65 1.28
N TRP A 229 -9.46 7.09 0.73
CA TRP A 229 -8.23 7.22 1.51
C TRP A 229 -8.23 8.39 2.48
N ARG A 230 -9.05 9.43 2.23
CA ARG A 230 -9.32 10.48 3.21
C ARG A 230 -10.06 9.93 4.43
N LEU A 231 -11.00 9.01 4.24
CA LEU A 231 -11.68 8.32 5.34
C LEU A 231 -10.75 7.37 6.10
N VAL A 232 -9.89 6.63 5.40
CA VAL A 232 -8.83 5.84 6.03
C VAL A 232 -7.91 6.74 6.88
N ALA A 233 -7.45 7.86 6.34
CA ALA A 233 -6.63 8.83 7.06
C ALA A 233 -7.32 9.34 8.33
N TYR A 234 -8.61 9.67 8.26
CA TYR A 234 -9.41 10.09 9.41
C TYR A 234 -9.41 9.04 10.53
N TYR A 235 -9.78 7.79 10.22
CA TYR A 235 -9.81 6.71 11.21
C TYR A 235 -8.43 6.36 11.76
N MET A 236 -7.37 6.57 10.97
CA MET A 236 -5.98 6.39 11.39
C MET A 236 -5.41 7.59 12.18
N GLY A 237 -6.20 8.64 12.44
CA GLY A 237 -5.77 9.82 13.20
C GLY A 237 -4.86 10.80 12.43
N THR A 238 -4.73 10.59 11.11
CA THR A 238 -3.88 11.38 10.20
C THR A 238 -4.61 12.66 9.75
N PRO A 239 -3.92 13.80 9.58
CA PRO A 239 -4.54 15.00 9.01
C PRO A 239 -5.20 14.75 7.65
N THR A 240 -6.43 15.22 7.46
CA THR A 240 -7.23 14.96 6.24
C THR A 240 -7.27 16.12 5.26
N ASP A 241 -6.88 17.32 5.69
CA ASP A 241 -6.87 18.54 4.85
C ASP A 241 -6.04 18.38 3.57
N PRO A 242 -4.90 17.65 3.56
CA PRO A 242 -4.16 17.40 2.33
C PRO A 242 -4.94 16.62 1.28
N LEU A 243 -5.96 15.85 1.68
CA LEU A 243 -6.81 15.04 0.78
C LEU A 243 -8.20 15.63 0.58
N GLU A 244 -8.43 16.88 0.97
CA GLU A 244 -9.76 17.50 0.89
C GLU A 244 -10.32 17.57 -0.54
N ASN A 245 -9.44 17.77 -1.53
CA ASN A 245 -9.77 17.78 -2.94
C ASN A 245 -8.55 17.35 -3.78
N THR A 246 -8.78 17.12 -5.08
CA THR A 246 -7.75 16.64 -6.02
C THR A 246 -6.55 17.56 -6.14
N ALA A 247 -6.75 18.88 -6.10
CA ALA A 247 -5.67 19.86 -6.20
C ALA A 247 -4.75 19.80 -4.97
N LYS A 248 -5.31 19.80 -3.76
CA LYS A 248 -4.53 19.65 -2.52
C LYS A 248 -3.84 18.29 -2.45
N ALA A 249 -4.55 17.22 -2.83
CA ALA A 249 -4.03 15.86 -2.82
C ALA A 249 -2.84 15.70 -3.76
N ARG A 250 -2.89 16.35 -4.93
CA ARG A 250 -1.76 16.38 -5.86
C ARG A 250 -0.61 17.25 -5.36
N ALA A 251 -0.91 18.42 -4.82
CA ALA A 251 0.11 19.34 -4.31
C ALA A 251 0.92 18.71 -3.16
N ILE A 252 0.27 18.01 -2.23
CA ILE A 252 0.98 17.31 -1.15
C ILE A 252 1.83 16.16 -1.69
N MET A 253 1.34 15.40 -2.68
CA MET A 253 2.11 14.34 -3.32
C MET A 253 3.39 14.87 -3.96
N GLU A 254 3.28 15.93 -4.76
CA GLU A 254 4.43 16.56 -5.43
C GLU A 254 5.41 17.13 -4.40
N SER A 255 4.91 17.73 -3.32
CA SER A 255 5.74 18.25 -2.22
C SER A 255 6.53 17.14 -1.52
N LEU A 256 5.86 16.04 -1.17
CA LEU A 256 6.48 14.89 -0.49
C LEU A 256 7.53 14.20 -1.35
N LEU A 257 7.27 14.05 -2.66
CA LEU A 257 8.24 13.45 -3.59
C LEU A 257 9.55 14.25 -3.65
N VAL A 258 9.47 15.57 -3.49
CA VAL A 258 10.65 16.46 -3.49
C VAL A 258 11.30 16.54 -2.11
N SER A 259 10.53 16.55 -1.02
CA SER A 259 11.05 16.81 0.32
C SER A 259 11.54 15.57 1.07
N GLU A 260 10.86 14.43 0.92
CA GLU A 260 11.07 13.25 1.78
C GLU A 260 11.95 12.17 1.16
N ILE A 261 12.06 12.12 -0.17
CA ILE A 261 12.83 11.09 -0.88
C ILE A 261 14.32 11.42 -0.79
N ARG A 262 15.02 10.71 0.09
CA ARG A 262 16.46 10.79 0.30
C ARG A 262 16.98 9.41 0.71
N PRO A 263 17.31 8.53 -0.25
CA PRO A 263 17.75 7.16 0.03
C PRO A 263 18.90 7.11 1.04
N THR A 264 18.80 6.16 1.98
CA THR A 264 19.80 5.90 3.03
C THR A 264 20.32 4.47 2.92
N GLU A 265 21.45 4.17 3.57
CA GLU A 265 21.96 2.79 3.68
C GLU A 265 20.95 1.84 4.30
N THR A 266 20.22 2.30 5.32
CA THR A 266 19.08 1.57 5.91
C THR A 266 18.03 1.23 4.85
N GLY A 267 17.65 2.21 4.02
CA GLY A 267 16.66 2.03 2.95
C GLY A 267 17.08 0.96 1.94
N LYS A 268 18.34 1.00 1.50
CA LYS A 268 18.93 -0.01 0.61
C LYS A 268 18.87 -1.42 1.21
N ILE A 269 19.14 -1.56 2.51
CA ILE A 269 19.02 -2.86 3.21
C ILE A 269 17.56 -3.35 3.20
N LEU A 270 16.59 -2.47 3.46
CA LEU A 270 15.18 -2.84 3.46
C LEU A 270 14.71 -3.28 2.07
N VAL A 271 15.08 -2.55 1.01
CA VAL A 271 14.82 -2.92 -0.39
C VAL A 271 15.32 -4.34 -0.68
N LYS A 272 16.59 -4.62 -0.37
CA LYS A 272 17.18 -5.95 -0.59
C LYS A 272 16.45 -7.03 0.19
N ASN A 273 16.07 -6.76 1.45
CA ASN A 273 15.32 -7.72 2.26
C ASN A 273 13.91 -8.00 1.72
N ILE A 274 13.21 -6.97 1.23
CA ILE A 274 11.88 -7.13 0.62
C ILE A 274 11.99 -8.02 -0.62
N ILE A 275 12.95 -7.75 -1.51
CA ILE A 275 13.19 -8.58 -2.70
C ILE A 275 13.50 -10.03 -2.30
N ILE A 276 14.45 -10.25 -1.37
CA ILE A 276 14.81 -11.59 -0.91
C ILE A 276 13.62 -12.32 -0.28
N GLY A 277 12.83 -11.62 0.53
CA GLY A 277 11.71 -12.24 1.26
C GLY A 277 10.48 -12.52 0.41
N LEU A 278 10.37 -11.89 -0.77
CA LEU A 278 9.24 -12.06 -1.68
C LEU A 278 9.56 -12.88 -2.93
N GLU A 279 10.83 -12.98 -3.32
CA GLU A 279 11.27 -13.71 -4.50
C GLU A 279 10.69 -15.14 -4.56
N ASN A 280 9.95 -15.44 -5.64
CA ASN A 280 9.32 -16.74 -5.89
C ASN A 280 8.41 -17.21 -4.74
N THR A 281 7.81 -16.28 -4.00
CA THR A 281 6.89 -16.60 -2.90
C THR A 281 5.45 -16.22 -3.22
N ALA A 282 4.51 -16.89 -2.54
CA ALA A 282 3.09 -16.58 -2.63
C ALA A 282 2.79 -15.15 -2.15
N PRO A 283 1.83 -14.45 -2.79
CA PRO A 283 0.92 -14.97 -3.80
C PRO A 283 1.35 -14.79 -5.26
N ALA A 284 2.29 -13.88 -5.54
CA ALA A 284 2.62 -13.49 -6.90
C ALA A 284 3.63 -14.44 -7.59
N PHE A 285 4.46 -15.13 -6.80
CA PHE A 285 5.58 -15.94 -7.28
C PHE A 285 6.47 -15.20 -8.30
N ALA A 286 6.66 -13.90 -8.11
CA ALA A 286 7.49 -13.09 -9.00
C ALA A 286 8.97 -13.45 -8.81
N SER A 287 9.68 -13.63 -9.92
CA SER A 287 11.15 -13.72 -9.90
C SER A 287 11.76 -12.41 -9.42
N LYS A 288 12.97 -12.50 -8.85
CA LYS A 288 13.74 -11.34 -8.42
C LYS A 288 13.90 -10.33 -9.55
N GLU A 289 14.30 -10.78 -10.73
CA GLU A 289 14.59 -9.88 -11.85
C GLU A 289 13.31 -9.22 -12.41
N PHE A 290 12.15 -9.89 -12.32
CA PHE A 290 10.86 -9.26 -12.62
C PHE A 290 10.54 -8.16 -11.60
N MET A 291 10.72 -8.44 -10.30
CA MET A 291 10.50 -7.44 -9.25
C MET A 291 11.40 -6.21 -9.43
N GLU A 292 12.68 -6.42 -9.75
CA GLU A 292 13.63 -5.34 -10.05
C GLU A 292 13.18 -4.55 -11.27
N ALA A 293 12.83 -5.21 -12.37
CA ALA A 293 12.37 -4.55 -13.59
C ALA A 293 11.08 -3.74 -13.39
N MET A 294 10.11 -4.29 -12.66
CA MET A 294 8.88 -3.58 -12.31
C MET A 294 9.16 -2.37 -11.41
N SER A 295 10.01 -2.53 -10.40
CA SER A 295 10.39 -1.44 -9.50
C SER A 295 11.07 -0.30 -10.25
N ARG A 296 11.94 -0.61 -11.23
CA ARG A 296 12.58 0.42 -12.06
C ARG A 296 11.59 1.14 -12.98
N LEU A 297 10.67 0.41 -13.61
CA LEU A 297 9.59 1.06 -14.38
C LEU A 297 8.79 2.02 -13.51
N LEU A 298 8.37 1.56 -12.33
CA LEU A 298 7.44 2.31 -11.49
C LEU A 298 8.08 3.42 -10.65
N ASN A 299 9.39 3.40 -10.40
CA ASN A 299 10.08 4.43 -9.61
C ASN A 299 10.99 5.34 -10.46
N GLY A 300 11.40 4.89 -11.65
CA GLY A 300 12.39 5.55 -12.48
C GLY A 300 13.82 5.13 -12.14
N ASP A 301 14.73 5.35 -13.09
CA ASP A 301 16.11 4.86 -12.99
C ASP A 301 16.93 5.56 -11.90
N GLN A 302 16.68 6.85 -11.65
CA GLN A 302 17.43 7.63 -10.66
C GLN A 302 17.23 7.07 -9.23
N LEU A 303 15.99 7.03 -8.75
CA LEU A 303 15.68 6.51 -7.42
C LEU A 303 16.08 5.03 -7.30
N ALA A 304 15.89 4.24 -8.36
CA ALA A 304 16.31 2.84 -8.37
C ALA A 304 17.84 2.67 -8.27
N ASP A 305 18.62 3.51 -8.95
CA ASP A 305 20.09 3.51 -8.85
C ASP A 305 20.53 3.93 -7.43
N GLU A 306 19.92 4.96 -6.84
CA GLU A 306 20.20 5.40 -5.47
C GLU A 306 19.82 4.35 -4.41
N LEU A 307 18.79 3.54 -4.65
CA LEU A 307 18.38 2.40 -3.80
C LEU A 307 19.13 1.10 -4.10
N GLU A 308 20.09 1.11 -5.03
CA GLU A 308 20.86 -0.06 -5.48
C GLU A 308 19.99 -1.21 -6.01
N ILE A 309 18.87 -0.89 -6.66
CA ILE A 309 18.06 -1.86 -7.40
C ILE A 309 18.77 -2.15 -8.72
N PRO A 310 19.19 -3.39 -9.02
CA PRO A 310 19.94 -3.70 -10.24
C PRO A 310 19.20 -3.32 -11.53
N ARG A 311 19.96 -2.92 -12.56
CA ARG A 311 19.42 -2.67 -13.90
C ARG A 311 18.91 -3.97 -14.51
N SER A 312 17.67 -3.94 -15.00
CA SER A 312 17.06 -5.08 -15.68
C SER A 312 17.66 -5.30 -17.06
N ASN A 313 17.84 -6.57 -17.43
CA ASN A 313 18.23 -6.97 -18.78
C ASN A 313 17.08 -6.76 -19.78
N LEU A 314 17.39 -6.85 -21.08
CA LEU A 314 16.41 -6.60 -22.13
C LEU A 314 15.18 -7.54 -22.06
N TYR A 315 15.39 -8.81 -21.70
CA TYR A 315 14.30 -9.78 -21.57
C TYR A 315 13.24 -9.31 -20.56
N TYR A 316 13.65 -8.95 -19.34
CA TYR A 316 12.71 -8.50 -18.32
C TYR A 316 12.08 -7.14 -18.65
N ARG A 317 12.79 -6.24 -19.34
CA ARG A 317 12.19 -5.00 -19.85
C ARG A 317 11.05 -5.26 -20.83
N VAL A 318 11.29 -6.14 -21.81
CA VAL A 318 10.27 -6.56 -22.79
C VAL A 318 9.11 -7.27 -22.08
N LEU A 319 9.40 -8.12 -21.09
CA LEU A 319 8.37 -8.79 -20.31
C LEU A 319 7.47 -7.78 -19.59
N ILE A 320 8.05 -6.77 -18.93
CA ILE A 320 7.30 -5.69 -18.29
C ILE A 320 6.43 -4.91 -19.28
N TRP A 321 6.91 -4.64 -20.51
CA TRP A 321 6.07 -4.04 -21.56
C TRP A 321 4.91 -4.95 -21.96
N GLY A 322 5.13 -6.25 -22.08
CA GLY A 322 4.06 -7.23 -22.28
C GLY A 322 3.02 -7.18 -21.18
N TYR A 323 3.46 -7.17 -19.92
CA TYR A 323 2.56 -7.00 -18.78
C TYR A 323 1.76 -5.69 -18.87
N CYS A 324 2.41 -4.56 -19.15
CA CYS A 324 1.75 -3.26 -19.28
C CYS A 324 0.68 -3.29 -20.38
N PHE A 325 1.03 -3.84 -21.54
CA PHE A 325 0.07 -4.01 -22.64
C PHE A 325 -1.15 -4.84 -22.22
N TRP A 326 -0.93 -5.96 -21.54
CA TRP A 326 -2.01 -6.81 -21.03
C TRP A 326 -2.94 -6.06 -20.08
N VAL A 327 -2.37 -5.38 -19.08
CA VAL A 327 -3.19 -4.68 -18.09
C VAL A 327 -3.86 -3.44 -18.64
N MET A 328 -3.24 -2.74 -19.59
CA MET A 328 -3.89 -1.64 -20.34
C MET A 328 -5.09 -2.17 -21.10
N ALA A 329 -4.96 -3.27 -21.84
CA ALA A 329 -6.07 -3.86 -22.57
C ALA A 329 -7.23 -4.19 -21.60
N VAL A 330 -6.95 -4.93 -20.52
CA VAL A 330 -8.00 -5.25 -19.53
C VAL A 330 -8.64 -4.00 -18.93
N SER A 331 -7.83 -2.99 -18.56
CA SER A 331 -8.28 -1.79 -17.87
C SER A 331 -9.10 -0.84 -18.75
N TYR A 332 -8.88 -0.83 -20.07
CA TYR A 332 -9.66 0.03 -20.99
C TYR A 332 -10.81 -0.69 -21.68
N PHE A 333 -10.76 -2.02 -21.83
CA PHE A 333 -11.82 -2.77 -22.49
C PHE A 333 -12.89 -3.27 -21.51
N VAL A 334 -12.51 -3.81 -20.35
CA VAL A 334 -13.49 -4.42 -19.44
C VAL A 334 -14.48 -3.39 -18.87
N PRO A 335 -14.07 -2.19 -18.41
CA PRO A 335 -15.01 -1.19 -17.89
C PRO A 335 -16.05 -0.70 -18.91
N LYS A 336 -15.79 -0.84 -20.21
CA LYS A 336 -16.75 -0.48 -21.27
C LYS A 336 -17.93 -1.45 -21.35
N ILE A 337 -17.81 -2.63 -20.74
CA ILE A 337 -18.86 -3.65 -20.71
C ILE A 337 -19.31 -3.81 -19.25
N TYR A 338 -20.33 -3.04 -18.86
CA TYR A 338 -20.78 -2.93 -17.46
C TYR A 338 -20.93 -4.28 -16.74
N PHE A 339 -21.57 -5.27 -17.36
CA PHE A 339 -21.74 -6.60 -16.76
C PHE A 339 -20.40 -7.30 -16.47
N LEU A 340 -19.42 -7.20 -17.39
CA LEU A 340 -18.09 -7.79 -17.20
C LEU A 340 -17.31 -7.06 -16.11
N ASP A 341 -17.40 -5.73 -16.05
CA ASP A 341 -16.78 -4.92 -14.99
C ASP A 341 -17.28 -5.35 -13.60
N ARG A 342 -18.60 -5.44 -13.41
CA ARG A 342 -19.21 -5.83 -12.13
C ARG A 342 -18.85 -7.26 -11.74
N ILE A 343 -18.84 -8.20 -12.69
CA ILE A 343 -18.38 -9.58 -12.44
C ILE A 343 -16.91 -9.59 -12.02
N MET A 344 -16.05 -8.88 -12.76
CA MET A 344 -14.61 -8.88 -12.51
C MET A 344 -14.28 -8.29 -11.13
N ILE A 345 -14.93 -7.19 -10.76
CA ILE A 345 -14.83 -6.58 -9.43
C ILE A 345 -15.24 -7.58 -8.35
N SER A 346 -16.42 -8.19 -8.48
CA SER A 346 -16.94 -9.16 -7.49
C SER A 346 -16.04 -10.40 -7.35
N LEU A 347 -15.54 -10.93 -8.47
CA LEU A 347 -14.62 -12.07 -8.47
C LEU A 347 -13.28 -11.74 -7.82
N ARG A 348 -12.69 -10.57 -8.12
CA ARG A 348 -11.43 -10.14 -7.52
C ARG A 348 -11.58 -9.89 -6.02
N ARG A 349 -12.67 -9.24 -5.62
CA ARG A 349 -13.05 -9.02 -4.21
C ARG A 349 -13.03 -10.33 -3.42
N LYS A 350 -13.74 -11.34 -3.91
CA LYS A 350 -13.77 -12.68 -3.29
C LYS A 350 -12.40 -13.38 -3.33
N ARG A 351 -11.69 -13.33 -4.46
CA ARG A 351 -10.41 -14.05 -4.64
C ARG A 351 -9.30 -13.49 -3.76
N PHE A 352 -9.16 -12.17 -3.68
CA PHE A 352 -8.10 -11.53 -2.88
C PHE A 352 -8.29 -11.80 -1.39
N TYR A 353 -9.53 -11.71 -0.89
CA TYR A 353 -9.84 -12.08 0.49
C TYR A 353 -9.54 -13.56 0.79
N LYS A 354 -10.00 -14.47 -0.08
CA LYS A 354 -9.72 -15.90 0.07
C LYS A 354 -8.22 -16.18 0.11
N LEU A 355 -7.42 -15.42 -0.63
CA LEU A 355 -5.97 -15.58 -0.67
C LEU A 355 -5.30 -15.18 0.66
N ILE A 356 -5.78 -14.14 1.33
CA ILE A 356 -5.26 -13.75 2.65
C ILE A 356 -5.55 -14.82 3.70
N LEU A 357 -6.72 -15.45 3.65
CA LEU A 357 -7.13 -16.49 4.60
C LEU A 357 -6.58 -17.88 4.28
N ASP A 358 -5.81 -18.04 3.20
CA ASP A 358 -5.24 -19.34 2.83
C ASP A 358 -4.03 -19.67 3.73
N ASP A 359 -4.01 -20.86 4.32
CA ASP A 359 -2.93 -21.31 5.24
C ASP A 359 -1.56 -21.40 4.59
N LYS A 360 -1.50 -21.69 3.29
CA LYS A 360 -0.23 -21.88 2.56
C LYS A 360 0.22 -20.60 1.88
N MET A 361 -0.73 -19.87 1.31
CA MET A 361 -0.49 -18.74 0.41
C MET A 361 -0.60 -17.39 1.11
N GLY A 362 -1.39 -17.31 2.18
CA GLY A 362 -1.68 -16.11 2.95
C GLY A 362 -1.21 -16.19 4.39
N LEU A 363 -2.03 -15.64 5.30
CA LEU A 363 -1.82 -15.60 6.74
C LEU A 363 -2.45 -16.80 7.47
N GLY A 364 -3.38 -17.52 6.84
CA GLY A 364 -4.19 -18.60 7.43
C GLY A 364 -5.33 -18.10 8.32
N GLU A 365 -5.11 -17.01 9.06
CA GLU A 365 -6.11 -16.35 9.88
C GLU A 365 -6.04 -14.83 9.74
N GLU A 366 -7.11 -14.14 10.15
CA GLU A 366 -7.10 -12.68 10.20
C GLU A 366 -6.13 -12.18 11.26
N SER A 367 -5.15 -11.37 10.85
CA SER A 367 -4.25 -10.71 11.78
C SER A 367 -4.97 -9.63 12.56
N ARG A 368 -4.69 -9.56 13.87
CA ARG A 368 -5.09 -8.45 14.74
C ARG A 368 -4.07 -7.30 14.76
N PHE A 369 -3.09 -7.33 13.86
CA PHE A 369 -1.97 -6.39 13.82
C PHE A 369 -1.18 -6.37 15.13
N GLU A 370 -0.99 -7.56 15.72
CA GLU A 370 -0.23 -7.71 16.97
C GLU A 370 1.16 -7.08 16.83
N PHE A 371 1.61 -6.41 17.89
CA PHE A 371 2.93 -5.79 17.91
C PHE A 371 4.02 -6.83 18.19
N LYS A 372 4.15 -7.79 17.27
CA LYS A 372 5.00 -8.98 17.38
C LYS A 372 6.50 -8.65 17.36
N TYR A 373 6.88 -7.67 16.54
CA TYR A 373 8.26 -7.24 16.35
C TYR A 373 8.51 -5.94 17.12
N VAL A 374 8.76 -6.10 18.42
CA VAL A 374 8.95 -4.99 19.37
C VAL A 374 10.37 -4.41 19.25
N PRO A 375 10.54 -3.09 19.08
CA PRO A 375 11.84 -2.44 19.14
C PRO A 375 12.58 -2.72 20.45
N SER A 376 13.90 -2.91 20.34
CA SER A 376 14.83 -3.05 21.46
C SER A 376 16.19 -2.50 21.07
N LEU A 377 17.04 -2.14 22.04
CA LEU A 377 18.37 -1.57 21.79
C LEU A 377 19.26 -2.46 20.89
N THR A 378 19.08 -3.78 20.97
CA THR A 378 19.82 -4.76 20.16
C THR A 378 19.15 -5.14 18.85
N ARG A 379 17.94 -4.64 18.57
CA ARG A 379 17.15 -5.06 17.41
C ARG A 379 17.12 -3.95 16.36
N THR A 380 17.83 -4.22 15.28
CA THR A 380 17.80 -3.45 14.05
C THR A 380 17.69 -4.40 12.87
N THR A 381 17.01 -3.98 11.81
CA THR A 381 16.91 -4.79 10.59
C THR A 381 18.27 -4.85 9.90
N HIS A 382 18.81 -6.06 9.74
CA HIS A 382 20.06 -6.32 9.02
C HIS A 382 19.79 -6.99 7.66
N LEU A 383 20.78 -6.94 6.77
CA LEU A 383 20.70 -7.59 5.46
C LEU A 383 20.58 -9.11 5.61
N GLY A 384 19.54 -9.66 5.01
CA GLY A 384 19.29 -11.10 4.96
C GLY A 384 20.20 -11.82 3.97
N LYS A 385 20.42 -13.11 4.21
CA LYS A 385 21.05 -14.00 3.23
C LYS A 385 20.00 -14.49 2.24
N ARG A 386 20.31 -14.44 0.94
CA ARG A 386 19.47 -15.06 -0.10
C ARG A 386 19.54 -16.58 0.04
N GLY A 387 18.40 -17.23 0.22
CA GLY A 387 18.27 -18.69 0.13
C GLY A 387 18.06 -19.13 -1.32
N SER A 388 18.24 -20.43 -1.61
CA SER A 388 17.79 -20.98 -2.89
C SER A 388 16.28 -21.19 -2.85
N THR A 389 15.51 -20.33 -3.53
CA THR A 389 14.10 -20.61 -3.78
C THR A 389 14.00 -21.46 -5.05
N LYS A 390 13.43 -22.66 -4.95
CA LYS A 390 13.15 -23.49 -6.12
C LYS A 390 11.98 -22.88 -6.89
N PHE A 391 12.12 -22.83 -8.21
CA PHE A 391 11.07 -22.39 -9.12
C PHE A 391 10.00 -23.49 -9.22
N GLU A 392 8.96 -23.43 -8.38
CA GLU A 392 7.96 -24.50 -8.33
C GLU A 392 6.68 -24.18 -9.14
N ARG A 393 6.42 -22.91 -9.46
CA ARG A 393 5.18 -22.47 -10.12
C ARG A 393 5.39 -21.32 -11.09
N LEU A 394 4.56 -21.27 -12.12
CA LEU A 394 4.42 -20.13 -13.01
C LEU A 394 3.92 -18.91 -12.23
N GLY A 395 4.72 -17.85 -12.19
CA GLY A 395 4.41 -16.61 -11.48
C GLY A 395 3.69 -15.57 -12.34
N ILE A 396 3.68 -14.34 -11.82
CA ILE A 396 3.09 -13.15 -12.46
C ILE A 396 3.63 -12.89 -13.88
N GLU A 397 4.83 -13.39 -14.22
CA GLU A 397 5.41 -13.38 -15.56
C GLU A 397 4.50 -14.03 -16.61
N SER A 398 3.60 -14.92 -16.20
CA SER A 398 2.64 -15.55 -17.12
C SER A 398 1.68 -14.51 -17.73
N LEU A 399 1.26 -13.50 -16.96
CA LEU A 399 0.46 -12.39 -17.48
C LEU A 399 1.24 -11.56 -18.49
N ALA A 400 2.54 -11.41 -18.22
CA ALA A 400 3.44 -10.68 -19.09
C ALA A 400 3.64 -11.38 -20.45
N HIS A 401 3.81 -12.71 -20.43
CA HIS A 401 3.89 -13.52 -21.65
C HIS A 401 2.58 -13.49 -22.46
N LEU A 402 1.42 -13.58 -21.81
CA LEU A 402 0.12 -13.41 -22.46
C LEU A 402 0.00 -12.04 -23.14
N GLY A 403 0.48 -10.99 -22.47
CA GLY A 403 0.54 -9.65 -23.02
C GLY A 403 1.44 -9.52 -24.25
N LEU A 404 2.62 -10.14 -24.24
CA LEU A 404 3.50 -10.19 -25.42
C LEU A 404 2.83 -10.91 -26.59
N LEU A 405 2.18 -12.04 -26.33
CA LEU A 405 1.43 -12.78 -27.36
C LEU A 405 0.27 -11.94 -27.92
N ALA A 406 -0.46 -11.24 -27.07
CA ALA A 406 -1.55 -10.35 -27.47
C ALA A 406 -1.05 -9.15 -28.29
N ALA A 407 0.07 -8.54 -27.90
CA ALA A 407 0.67 -7.44 -28.64
C ALA A 407 1.16 -7.90 -30.02
N PHE A 408 1.84 -9.05 -30.08
CA PHE A 408 2.31 -9.64 -31.33
C PHE A 408 1.15 -9.96 -32.28
N THR A 409 0.08 -10.58 -31.78
CA THR A 409 -1.11 -10.89 -32.59
C THR A 409 -1.82 -9.64 -33.09
N ALA A 410 -1.91 -8.59 -32.27
CA ALA A 410 -2.46 -7.30 -32.69
C ALA A 410 -1.64 -6.66 -33.83
N VAL A 411 -0.32 -6.59 -33.68
CA VAL A 411 0.59 -6.04 -34.71
C VAL A 411 0.53 -6.87 -36.00
N ALA A 412 0.53 -8.20 -35.89
CA ALA A 412 0.44 -9.09 -37.05
C ALA A 412 -0.90 -8.88 -37.78
N THR A 413 -2.01 -8.77 -37.06
CA THR A 413 -3.35 -8.54 -37.64
C THR A 413 -3.42 -7.19 -38.34
N LEU A 414 -2.94 -6.11 -37.71
CA LEU A 414 -2.90 -4.79 -38.32
C LEU A 414 -1.99 -4.75 -39.55
N SER A 415 -0.84 -5.43 -39.51
CA SER A 415 0.08 -5.50 -40.65
C SER A 415 -0.53 -6.29 -41.81
N MET A 416 -1.20 -7.42 -41.54
CA MET A 416 -1.92 -8.18 -42.55
C MET A 416 -3.09 -7.36 -43.14
N GLY A 417 -3.84 -6.64 -42.30
CA GLY A 417 -4.90 -5.74 -42.73
C GLY A 417 -4.39 -4.59 -43.60
N PHE A 418 -3.24 -4.00 -43.23
CA PHE A 418 -2.57 -2.97 -44.02
C PHE A 418 -2.10 -3.53 -45.38
N VAL A 419 -1.46 -4.70 -45.40
CA VAL A 419 -1.04 -5.36 -46.65
C VAL A 419 -2.26 -5.69 -47.52
N PHE A 420 -3.36 -6.17 -46.93
CA PHE A 420 -4.61 -6.44 -47.64
C PHE A 420 -5.22 -5.16 -48.23
N ALA A 421 -5.30 -4.09 -47.44
CA ALA A 421 -5.77 -2.78 -47.90
C ALA A 421 -4.90 -2.22 -49.04
N VAL A 422 -3.57 -2.25 -48.89
CA VAL A 422 -2.61 -1.82 -49.92
C VAL A 422 -2.71 -2.69 -51.18
N ARG A 423 -3.08 -3.97 -51.09
CA ARG A 423 -3.31 -4.83 -52.26
C ARG A 423 -4.65 -4.59 -52.96
N ILE A 424 -5.65 -4.06 -52.26
CA ILE A 424 -6.99 -3.75 -52.82
C ILE A 424 -7.05 -2.34 -53.41
N VAL A 425 -6.28 -1.38 -52.91
CA VAL A 425 -6.28 0.00 -53.43
C VAL A 425 -5.85 0.10 -54.93
N PRO A 426 -4.88 -0.68 -55.45
CA PRO A 426 -4.50 -0.65 -56.86
C PRO A 426 -5.55 -1.27 -57.80
N SER A 427 -6.44 -2.13 -57.32
CA SER A 427 -7.45 -2.78 -58.17
C SER A 427 -8.69 -1.90 -58.41
N GLN A 428 -8.93 -0.87 -57.60
CA GLN A 428 -10.02 0.08 -57.83
C GLN A 428 -9.63 1.31 -58.65
N ILE A 429 -8.34 1.69 -58.68
CA ILE A 429 -7.89 2.85 -59.47
C ILE A 429 -7.78 2.53 -60.97
N PHE A 430 -7.62 1.26 -61.34
CA PHE A 430 -7.60 0.82 -62.75
C PHE A 430 -8.97 0.46 -63.35
N MET A 431 -10.05 0.49 -62.57
CA MET A 431 -11.42 0.26 -63.07
C MET A 431 -12.21 1.55 -63.41
N VAL A 432 -11.61 2.73 -63.23
CA VAL A 432 -12.25 4.05 -63.52
C VAL A 432 -11.62 4.77 -64.73
N ARG A 433 -10.80 4.08 -65.55
CA ARG A 433 -10.43 4.56 -66.89
C ARG A 433 -10.88 3.56 -67.94
N LEU A 434 -12.17 3.65 -68.28
CA LEU A 434 -12.68 3.31 -69.61
C LEU A 434 -12.19 4.34 -70.63
#